data_AF-A0A6B3H1G2-F1
#
_entry.id   AF-A0A6B3H1G2-F1
#
_cell.length_a   1.000
_cell.length_b   1.000
_cell.length_c   1.000
_cell.angle_alpha   90.00
_cell.angle_beta   90.00
_cell.angle_gamma   90.00
#
_symmetry.space_group_name_H-M   'P 1'
#
loop_
_entity.id
_entity.type
_entity.pdbx_description
1 polymer ?
#
loop_
_entity_poly.entity_id
_entity_poly.type
_entity_poly.pdbx_seq_one_letter_code
_entity_poly.pdbx_strand_id
1 'polypeptide(L)'
;TSVWDRPRPRPREQLTREQIVAAAIELLDAEGVEALSMRKLGTRLEAAATSLYRHVANKDELIELVVDDVYGELDVPSAAGPDQWRATVARTAADLRAMVLRHPWIAPELSQVGLVHIGPNALRMTSGLLARFEAAGFPADETERALGTLMAYVVGIATS
;
A
#
# COMPACT_ATOMS: atom_id res chain seq x y z
N THR A 1 17.06 -27.88 37.21
CA THR A 1 17.34 -26.44 37.10
C THR A 1 16.35 -25.69 37.95
N SER A 2 16.84 -24.86 38.87
CA SER A 2 16.02 -24.20 39.89
C SER A 2 15.05 -23.19 39.26
N VAL A 3 13.89 -22.93 39.88
CA VAL A 3 12.99 -21.83 39.46
C VAL A 3 13.72 -20.48 39.49
N TRP A 4 14.76 -20.38 40.32
CA TRP A 4 15.62 -19.21 40.47
C TRP A 4 16.66 -19.02 39.35
N ASP A 5 16.91 -20.04 38.53
CA ASP A 5 17.85 -20.01 37.40
C ASP A 5 17.16 -19.70 36.06
N ARG A 6 15.84 -19.45 36.05
CA ARG A 6 15.13 -19.12 34.81
C ARG A 6 15.54 -17.71 34.36
N PRO A 7 16.14 -17.54 33.17
CA PRO A 7 16.37 -16.21 32.64
C PRO A 7 15.03 -15.48 32.55
N ARG A 8 14.99 -14.24 33.06
CA ARG A 8 13.79 -13.39 32.92
C ARG A 8 13.45 -13.30 31.43
N PRO A 9 12.17 -13.47 31.04
CA PRO A 9 11.76 -13.19 29.67
C PRO A 9 12.22 -11.79 29.32
N ARG A 10 12.95 -11.65 28.21
CA ARG A 10 13.25 -10.32 27.68
C ARG A 10 11.91 -9.61 27.45
N PRO A 11 11.78 -8.31 27.77
CA PRO A 11 10.59 -7.56 27.39
C PRO A 11 10.37 -7.79 25.90
N ARG A 12 9.23 -8.38 25.53
CA ARG A 12 8.85 -8.46 24.11
C ARG A 12 8.76 -7.02 23.62
N GLU A 13 9.40 -6.73 22.48
CA GLU A 13 9.19 -5.46 21.80
C GLU A 13 7.68 -5.22 21.66
N GLN A 14 7.25 -4.00 21.97
CA GLN A 14 5.84 -3.67 21.84
C GLN A 14 5.48 -3.77 20.37
N LEU A 15 4.41 -4.53 20.09
CA LEU A 15 3.86 -4.64 18.75
C LEU A 15 3.51 -3.24 18.24
N THR A 16 3.94 -2.93 17.01
CA THR A 16 3.67 -1.66 16.34
C THR A 16 2.70 -1.86 15.18
N ARG A 17 2.08 -0.77 14.70
CA ARG A 17 1.18 -0.82 13.55
C ARG A 17 1.97 -1.21 12.30
N GLU A 18 3.18 -0.69 12.15
CA GLU A 18 4.09 -0.93 11.05
C GLU A 18 4.46 -2.41 10.95
N GLN A 19 4.74 -3.07 12.08
CA GLN A 19 4.98 -4.52 12.12
C GLN A 19 3.74 -5.33 11.73
N ILE A 20 2.54 -4.90 12.13
CA ILE A 20 1.28 -5.58 11.76
C ILE A 20 1.05 -5.45 10.24
N VAL A 21 1.23 -4.26 9.69
CA VAL A 21 1.08 -3.97 8.25
C VAL A 21 2.09 -4.77 7.43
N ALA A 22 3.37 -4.74 7.78
CA ALA A 22 4.41 -5.50 7.07
C ALA A 22 4.12 -7.01 7.07
N ALA A 23 3.75 -7.58 8.23
CA ALA A 23 3.41 -9.00 8.32
C ALA A 23 2.11 -9.37 7.57
N ALA A 24 1.18 -8.42 7.45
CA ALA A 24 -0.03 -8.60 6.66
C ALA A 24 0.29 -8.59 5.15
N ILE A 25 1.16 -7.68 4.68
CA ILE A 25 1.63 -7.66 3.29
C ILE A 25 2.30 -8.98 2.94
N GLU A 26 3.23 -9.47 3.77
CA GLU A 26 3.90 -10.77 3.54
C GLU A 26 2.90 -11.94 3.45
N LEU A 27 1.85 -11.92 4.28
CA LEU A 27 0.81 -12.94 4.26
C LEU A 27 -0.05 -12.84 2.99
N LEU A 28 -0.39 -11.63 2.58
CA LEU A 28 -1.17 -11.36 1.37
C LEU A 28 -0.39 -11.74 0.10
N ASP A 29 0.91 -11.43 0.05
CA ASP A 29 1.79 -11.80 -1.06
C ASP A 29 1.92 -13.31 -1.21
N ALA A 30 1.99 -14.03 -0.09
CA ALA A 30 2.17 -15.47 -0.10
C ALA A 30 0.86 -16.25 -0.33
N GLU A 31 -0.26 -15.76 0.19
CA GLU A 31 -1.49 -16.56 0.33
C GLU A 31 -2.78 -15.85 -0.13
N GLY A 32 -2.71 -14.58 -0.51
CA GLY A 32 -3.85 -13.78 -0.98
C GLY A 32 -4.81 -13.30 0.11
N VAL A 33 -5.78 -12.47 -0.29
CA VAL A 33 -6.74 -11.78 0.61
C VAL A 33 -7.60 -12.73 1.43
N GLU A 34 -7.96 -13.89 0.86
CA GLU A 34 -8.79 -14.90 1.52
C GLU A 34 -8.10 -15.53 2.74
N ALA A 35 -6.77 -15.61 2.72
CA ALA A 35 -5.99 -16.16 3.81
C ALA A 35 -5.83 -15.18 4.98
N LEU A 36 -6.08 -13.88 4.77
CA LEU A 36 -5.93 -12.85 5.78
C LEU A 36 -7.02 -12.96 6.85
N SER A 37 -6.60 -13.29 8.08
CA SER A 37 -7.44 -13.20 9.28
C SER A 37 -6.62 -12.69 10.46
N MET A 38 -7.27 -11.98 11.38
CA MET A 38 -6.63 -11.43 12.58
C MET A 38 -5.99 -12.54 13.44
N ARG A 39 -6.59 -13.73 13.47
CA ARG A 39 -6.04 -14.90 14.18
C ARG A 39 -4.74 -15.38 13.54
N LYS A 40 -4.72 -15.53 12.21
CA LYS A 40 -3.53 -16.02 11.50
C LYS A 40 -2.38 -15.01 11.59
N LEU A 41 -2.69 -13.73 11.46
CA LEU A 41 -1.73 -12.64 11.63
C LEU A 41 -1.17 -12.61 13.06
N GLY A 42 -2.02 -12.78 14.07
CA GLY A 42 -1.60 -12.91 15.47
C GLY A 42 -0.64 -14.08 15.69
N THR A 43 -0.94 -15.25 15.12
CA THR A 43 -0.02 -16.40 15.16
C THR A 43 1.33 -16.09 14.53
N ARG A 44 1.35 -15.43 13.36
CA ARG A 44 2.61 -15.04 12.66
C ARG A 44 3.45 -14.07 13.49
N LEU A 45 2.80 -13.15 14.19
CA LEU A 45 3.44 -12.13 15.02
C LEU A 45 3.71 -12.57 16.46
N GLU A 46 3.44 -13.85 16.79
CA GLU A 46 3.47 -14.38 18.17
C GLU A 46 2.68 -13.52 19.19
N ALA A 47 1.60 -12.90 18.72
CA ALA A 47 0.78 -11.96 19.47
C ALA A 47 -0.67 -12.44 19.59
N ALA A 48 -1.29 -12.18 20.74
CA ALA A 48 -2.73 -12.41 20.88
C ALA A 48 -3.50 -11.49 19.93
N ALA A 49 -4.59 -11.96 19.31
CA ALA A 49 -5.41 -11.16 18.41
C ALA A 49 -5.91 -9.84 19.05
N THR A 50 -6.20 -9.86 20.36
CA THR A 50 -6.53 -8.67 21.15
C THR A 50 -5.44 -7.60 21.17
N SER A 51 -4.18 -7.97 20.93
CA SER A 51 -3.08 -7.02 20.78
C SER A 51 -3.12 -6.33 19.43
N LEU A 52 -3.43 -7.03 18.35
CA LEU A 52 -3.57 -6.45 17.02
C LEU A 52 -4.73 -5.44 17.00
N TYR A 53 -5.84 -5.78 17.66
CA TYR A 53 -7.03 -4.91 17.75
C TYR A 53 -6.78 -3.57 18.48
N ARG A 54 -5.68 -3.42 19.21
CA ARG A 54 -5.28 -2.12 19.77
C ARG A 54 -4.69 -1.17 18.74
N HIS A 55 -4.22 -1.69 17.62
CA HIS A 55 -3.58 -0.91 16.54
C HIS A 55 -4.48 -0.76 15.32
N VAL A 56 -5.37 -1.73 15.09
CA VAL A 56 -6.27 -1.80 13.93
C VAL A 56 -7.62 -2.38 14.36
N ALA A 57 -8.72 -1.65 14.16
CA ALA A 57 -10.04 -1.98 14.67
C ALA A 57 -10.64 -3.25 14.05
N ASN A 58 -10.38 -3.53 12.78
CA ASN A 58 -10.93 -4.68 12.07
C ASN A 58 -10.08 -5.09 10.85
N LYS A 59 -10.52 -6.12 10.10
CA LYS A 59 -9.83 -6.58 8.89
C LYS A 59 -9.85 -5.54 7.77
N ASP A 60 -10.93 -4.77 7.65
CA ASP A 60 -11.10 -3.80 6.57
C ASP A 60 -10.14 -2.60 6.76
N GLU A 61 -10.02 -2.07 7.98
CA GLU A 61 -9.01 -1.06 8.31
C GLU A 61 -7.58 -1.59 8.08
N LEU A 62 -7.34 -2.89 8.35
CA LEU A 62 -6.05 -3.49 8.02
C LEU A 62 -5.79 -3.50 6.52
N ILE A 63 -6.81 -3.83 5.71
CA ILE A 63 -6.73 -3.80 4.25
C ILE A 63 -6.43 -2.38 3.75
N GLU A 64 -7.10 -1.36 4.27
CA GLU A 64 -6.82 0.04 3.94
C GLU A 64 -5.37 0.43 4.25
N LEU A 65 -4.86 0.03 5.43
CA LEU A 65 -3.48 0.31 5.83
C LEU A 65 -2.45 -0.39 4.93
N VAL A 66 -2.65 -1.66 4.60
CA VAL A 66 -1.69 -2.38 3.72
C VAL A 66 -1.75 -1.86 2.29
N VAL A 67 -2.94 -1.47 1.79
CA VAL A 67 -3.08 -0.86 0.47
C VAL A 67 -2.31 0.46 0.43
N ASP A 68 -2.48 1.34 1.43
CA ASP A 68 -1.72 2.60 1.45
C ASP A 68 -0.21 2.36 1.62
N ASP A 69 0.20 1.37 2.41
CA ASP A 69 1.62 1.05 2.61
C ASP A 69 2.31 0.61 1.30
N VAL A 70 1.66 -0.23 0.47
CA VAL A 70 2.21 -0.62 -0.84
C VAL A 70 2.22 0.53 -1.86
N TYR A 71 1.28 1.48 -1.77
CA TYR A 71 1.41 2.75 -2.50
C TYR A 71 2.64 3.56 -2.06
N GLY A 72 3.14 3.32 -0.85
CA GLY A 72 4.37 3.88 -0.32
C GLY A 72 5.61 3.54 -1.14
N GLU A 73 5.59 2.43 -1.87
CA GLU A 73 6.69 1.99 -2.73
C GLU A 73 6.88 2.88 -3.97
N LEU A 74 5.86 3.65 -4.34
CA LEU A 74 5.89 4.47 -5.54
C LEU A 74 6.71 5.74 -5.32
N ASP A 75 7.75 5.89 -6.12
CA ASP A 75 8.45 7.17 -6.25
C ASP A 75 7.67 8.07 -7.22
N VAL A 76 7.17 9.18 -6.69
CA VAL A 76 6.52 10.22 -7.49
C VAL A 76 7.37 11.49 -7.36
N PRO A 77 8.29 11.71 -8.32
CA PRO A 77 9.18 12.85 -8.28
C PRO A 77 8.37 14.16 -8.28
N SER A 78 8.55 14.97 -7.24
CA SER A 78 7.88 16.27 -7.09
C SER A 78 8.44 17.35 -8.02
N ALA A 79 9.66 17.16 -8.55
CA ALA A 79 10.38 18.17 -9.30
C ALA A 79 10.93 17.61 -10.62
N ALA A 80 10.33 18.03 -11.73
CA ALA A 80 10.96 17.95 -13.04
C ALA A 80 10.44 19.09 -13.93
N GLY A 81 11.23 19.53 -14.90
CA GLY A 81 10.80 20.59 -15.82
C GLY A 81 9.57 20.17 -16.65
N PRO A 82 8.79 21.13 -17.20
CA PRO A 82 7.60 20.83 -18.00
C PRO A 82 7.92 19.86 -19.15
N ASP A 83 9.08 19.98 -19.80
CA ASP A 83 9.46 19.13 -20.94
C ASP A 83 9.71 17.64 -20.60
N GLN A 84 9.80 17.30 -19.31
CA GLN A 84 10.09 15.94 -18.84
C GLN A 84 8.86 15.21 -18.29
N TRP A 85 7.66 15.76 -18.47
CA TRP A 85 6.45 15.22 -17.85
C TRP A 85 6.18 13.78 -18.28
N ARG A 86 6.26 13.50 -19.58
CA ARG A 86 6.03 12.15 -20.14
C ARG A 86 6.98 11.12 -19.55
N ALA A 87 8.27 11.45 -19.47
CA ALA A 87 9.27 10.54 -18.89
C ALA A 87 9.03 10.29 -17.40
N THR A 88 8.54 11.29 -16.66
CA THR A 88 8.24 11.15 -15.23
C THR A 88 7.01 10.28 -15.02
N VAL A 89 5.92 10.58 -15.74
CA VAL A 89 4.67 9.81 -15.69
C VAL A 89 4.92 8.36 -16.13
N ALA A 90 5.74 8.13 -17.15
CA ALA A 90 6.11 6.79 -17.59
C ALA A 90 6.89 5.98 -16.54
N ARG A 91 7.78 6.63 -15.76
CA ARG A 91 8.47 5.97 -14.64
C ARG A 91 7.47 5.59 -13.54
N THR A 92 6.65 6.53 -13.09
CA THR A 92 5.62 6.24 -12.08
C THR A 92 4.63 5.16 -12.54
N ALA A 93 4.29 5.11 -13.83
CA ALA A 93 3.48 4.05 -14.41
C ALA A 93 4.17 2.68 -14.39
N ALA A 94 5.48 2.64 -14.65
CA ALA A 94 6.28 1.42 -14.54
C ALA A 94 6.39 0.95 -13.09
N ASP A 95 6.58 1.87 -12.14
CA ASP A 95 6.64 1.56 -10.71
C ASP A 95 5.29 1.05 -10.20
N LEU A 96 4.18 1.70 -10.61
CA LEU A 96 2.83 1.23 -10.32
C LEU A 96 2.60 -0.18 -10.86
N ARG A 97 3.01 -0.44 -12.11
CA ARG A 97 2.92 -1.78 -12.69
C ARG A 97 3.74 -2.80 -11.90
N ALA A 98 4.96 -2.45 -11.51
CA ALA A 98 5.83 -3.32 -10.75
C ALA A 98 5.24 -3.63 -9.36
N MET A 99 4.65 -2.64 -8.70
CA MET A 99 3.95 -2.78 -7.43
C MET A 99 2.73 -3.72 -7.56
N VAL A 100 1.87 -3.52 -8.57
CA VAL A 100 0.72 -4.42 -8.81
C VAL A 100 1.15 -5.87 -9.10
N LEU A 101 2.25 -6.06 -9.83
CA LEU A 101 2.79 -7.39 -10.10
C LEU A 101 3.44 -8.04 -8.87
N ARG A 102 4.04 -7.22 -7.98
CA ARG A 102 4.61 -7.69 -6.71
C ARG A 102 3.53 -8.08 -5.70
N HIS A 103 2.41 -7.36 -5.72
CA HIS A 103 1.28 -7.53 -4.81
C HIS A 103 -0.01 -7.86 -5.58
N PRO A 104 -0.15 -9.05 -6.20
CA PRO A 104 -1.30 -9.36 -7.07
C PRO A 104 -2.66 -9.24 -6.37
N TRP A 105 -2.69 -9.38 -5.05
CA TRP A 105 -3.88 -9.22 -4.22
C TRP A 105 -4.47 -7.80 -4.25
N ILE A 106 -3.70 -6.79 -4.66
CA ILE A 106 -4.15 -5.40 -4.70
C ILE A 106 -5.12 -5.15 -5.87
N ALA A 107 -5.05 -5.93 -6.94
CA ALA A 107 -5.78 -5.67 -8.18
C ALA A 107 -7.31 -5.58 -8.03
N PRO A 108 -7.99 -6.49 -7.31
CA PRO A 108 -9.41 -6.37 -6.99
C PRO A 108 -9.71 -5.11 -6.16
N GLU A 109 -8.85 -4.80 -5.20
CA GLU A 109 -9.00 -3.64 -4.32
C GLU A 109 -8.87 -2.33 -5.10
N LEU A 110 -7.97 -2.24 -6.08
CA LEU A 110 -7.85 -1.06 -6.96
C LEU A 110 -9.11 -0.78 -7.78
N SER A 111 -9.94 -1.79 -8.04
CA SER A 111 -11.18 -1.66 -8.80
C SER A 111 -12.39 -1.38 -7.91
N GLN A 112 -12.40 -1.88 -6.68
CA GLN A 112 -13.50 -1.70 -5.72
C GLN A 112 -13.35 -0.47 -4.83
N VAL A 113 -12.11 -0.17 -4.44
CA VAL A 113 -11.72 1.04 -3.73
C VAL A 113 -11.61 2.16 -4.75
N GLY A 114 -12.74 2.56 -5.33
CA GLY A 114 -12.80 3.81 -6.06
C GLY A 114 -12.28 4.91 -5.13
N LEU A 115 -11.06 5.40 -5.37
CA LEU A 115 -10.32 6.59 -4.91
C LEU A 115 -10.81 7.41 -3.67
N VAL A 116 -11.62 6.87 -2.77
CA VAL A 116 -12.39 7.62 -1.75
C VAL A 116 -11.85 7.38 -0.35
N HIS A 117 -11.00 6.36 -0.14
CA HIS A 117 -10.31 6.12 1.13
C HIS A 117 -8.80 6.01 0.88
N ILE A 118 -8.20 7.14 0.54
CA ILE A 118 -6.81 7.26 0.12
C ILE A 118 -5.99 7.69 1.34
N GLY A 119 -5.17 6.79 1.87
CA GLY A 119 -4.17 7.12 2.87
C GLY A 119 -3.08 8.08 2.33
N PRO A 120 -2.15 8.53 3.18
CA PRO A 120 -1.16 9.53 2.79
C PRO A 120 -0.29 9.15 1.58
N ASN A 121 0.01 7.87 1.35
CA ASN A 121 0.86 7.45 0.23
C ASN A 121 0.13 7.53 -1.11
N ALA A 122 -1.09 7.00 -1.17
CA ALA A 122 -1.90 7.06 -2.37
C ALA A 122 -2.28 8.52 -2.72
N LEU A 123 -2.42 9.39 -1.72
CA LEU A 123 -2.67 10.83 -1.92
C LEU A 123 -1.42 11.51 -2.48
N ARG A 124 -0.24 11.21 -1.93
CA ARG A 124 1.04 11.71 -2.45
C ARG A 124 1.21 11.34 -3.93
N MET A 125 0.92 10.10 -4.30
CA MET A 125 1.00 9.65 -5.69
C MET A 125 0.02 10.44 -6.57
N THR A 126 -1.23 10.52 -6.15
CA THR A 126 -2.31 11.20 -6.89
C THR A 126 -1.99 12.68 -7.08
N SER A 127 -1.73 13.42 -6.00
CA SER A 127 -1.39 14.84 -6.06
C SER A 127 -0.12 15.10 -6.87
N GLY A 128 0.89 14.22 -6.77
CA GLY A 128 2.12 14.35 -7.55
C GLY A 128 1.90 14.20 -9.06
N LEU A 129 1.08 13.23 -9.47
CA LEU A 129 0.72 13.03 -10.88
C LEU A 129 -0.17 14.17 -11.41
N LEU A 130 -1.16 14.62 -10.64
CA LEU A 130 -2.00 15.76 -11.02
C LEU A 130 -1.15 17.02 -11.22
N ALA A 131 -0.29 17.36 -10.25
CA ALA A 131 0.63 18.49 -10.36
C ALA A 131 1.57 18.37 -11.58
N ARG A 132 1.93 17.14 -11.97
CA ARG A 132 2.74 16.88 -13.16
C ARG A 132 2.01 17.20 -14.46
N PHE A 133 0.74 16.81 -14.56
CA PHE A 133 -0.09 17.13 -15.72
C PHE A 133 -0.38 18.63 -15.80
N GLU A 134 -0.68 19.27 -14.67
CA GLU A 134 -0.87 20.73 -14.60
C GLU A 134 0.40 21.48 -15.05
N ALA A 135 1.58 21.11 -14.54
CA ALA A 135 2.85 21.71 -14.96
C ALA A 135 3.17 21.46 -16.45
N ALA A 136 2.59 20.43 -17.06
CA ALA A 136 2.69 20.15 -18.48
C ALA A 136 1.71 20.96 -19.35
N GLY A 137 0.83 21.76 -18.73
CA GLY A 137 -0.14 22.61 -19.42
C GLY A 137 -1.50 21.96 -19.66
N PHE A 138 -1.82 20.85 -19.00
CA PHE A 138 -3.13 20.23 -19.10
C PHE A 138 -4.20 21.12 -18.44
N PRO A 139 -5.36 21.33 -19.08
CA PRO A 139 -6.54 21.86 -18.42
C PRO A 139 -6.96 20.99 -17.23
N ALA A 140 -7.56 21.58 -16.19
CA ALA A 140 -7.93 20.87 -14.96
C ALA A 140 -8.83 19.65 -15.23
N ASP A 141 -9.77 19.79 -16.15
CA ASP A 141 -10.68 18.72 -16.55
C ASP A 141 -9.98 17.60 -17.35
N GLU A 142 -8.83 17.87 -17.96
CA GLU A 142 -7.99 16.87 -18.63
C GLU A 142 -7.00 16.20 -17.67
N THR A 143 -6.54 16.89 -16.63
CA THR A 143 -5.60 16.35 -15.62
C THR A 143 -6.19 15.13 -14.91
N GLU A 144 -7.44 15.21 -14.44
CA GLU A 144 -8.12 14.07 -13.80
C GLU A 144 -8.34 12.91 -14.80
N ARG A 145 -8.73 13.24 -16.05
CA ARG A 145 -8.90 12.23 -17.11
C ARG A 145 -7.59 11.56 -17.49
N ALA A 146 -6.48 12.29 -17.52
CA ALA A 146 -5.16 11.75 -17.79
C ALA A 146 -4.72 10.79 -16.68
N LEU A 147 -4.93 11.15 -15.42
CA LEU A 147 -4.67 10.27 -14.28
C LEU A 147 -5.53 8.99 -14.36
N GLY A 148 -6.84 9.13 -14.56
CA GLY A 148 -7.75 7.98 -14.67
C GLY A 148 -7.39 7.06 -15.83
N THR A 149 -7.02 7.62 -16.98
CA THR A 149 -6.57 6.86 -18.16
C THR A 149 -5.27 6.09 -17.87
N LEU A 150 -4.31 6.74 -17.20
CA LEU A 150 -3.05 6.12 -16.81
C LEU A 150 -3.29 4.93 -15.86
N MET A 151 -4.06 5.15 -14.80
CA MET A 151 -4.39 4.12 -13.81
C MET A 151 -5.11 2.94 -14.47
N ALA A 152 -6.15 3.21 -15.27
CA ALA A 152 -6.91 2.17 -15.95
C ALA A 152 -6.05 1.37 -16.93
N TYR A 153 -5.16 2.03 -17.68
CA TYR A 153 -4.24 1.36 -18.59
C TYR A 153 -3.24 0.47 -17.85
N VAL A 154 -2.58 0.98 -16.81
CA VAL A 154 -1.55 0.24 -16.07
C VAL A 154 -2.17 -0.94 -15.32
N VAL A 155 -3.25 -0.72 -14.58
CA VAL A 155 -3.95 -1.77 -13.85
C VAL A 155 -4.50 -2.81 -14.83
N GLY A 156 -5.17 -2.37 -15.90
CA GLY A 156 -5.68 -3.27 -16.93
C GLY A 156 -4.60 -4.16 -17.52
N ILE A 157 -3.46 -3.61 -17.93
CA ILE A 157 -2.34 -4.40 -18.48
C ILE A 157 -1.68 -5.31 -17.43
N ALA A 158 -1.69 -4.94 -16.15
CA ALA A 158 -1.11 -5.76 -15.09
C ALA A 158 -1.99 -6.96 -14.70
N THR A 159 -3.31 -6.87 -14.94
CA THR A 159 -4.29 -7.88 -14.53
C THR A 159 -4.89 -8.68 -15.69
N SER A 160 -4.54 -8.33 -16.93
CA SER A 160 -4.93 -9.04 -18.17
C SER A 160 -4.18 -10.35 -18.37
#